data_AF-A0A7V8LQR4-F1
#
_entry.id   AF-A0A7V8LQR4-F1
#
_cell.length_a   1.000
_cell.length_b   1.000
_cell.length_c   1.000
_cell.angle_alpha   90.00
_cell.angle_beta   90.00
_cell.angle_gamma   90.00
#
_symmetry.space_group_name_H-M   'P 1'
#
loop_
_entity.id
_entity.type
_entity.pdbx_description
1 polymer ?
#
loop_
_entity_poly.entity_id
_entity_poly.type
_entity_poly.pdbx_seq_one_letter_code
_entity_poly.pdbx_strand_id
1 'polypeptide(L)'
;MSSLVLMDKFAPSQTPYAFIPKSFRNYMDYLSVVTAIWAGRKNGRTTVSYGTLTASRVDSFDEFIEKIDMRYGGAYEAKWDGETLITGSAVTTYRHRELVGMLDGYLKAFPEVPYQYVGWYYQPKRGVVKL
;
A
#
# COMPACT_ATOMS: atom_id res chain seq x y z
N MET A 1 16.19 -8.94 6.82
CA MET A 1 14.85 -8.44 6.41
C MET A 1 15.08 -7.24 5.50
N SER A 2 14.31 -7.04 4.44
CA SER A 2 14.47 -5.88 3.56
C SER A 2 13.51 -4.79 4.02
N SER A 3 14.04 -3.75 4.67
CA SER A 3 13.27 -2.55 5.03
C SER A 3 12.77 -1.85 3.76
N LEU A 4 11.64 -1.16 3.89
CA LEU A 4 11.16 -0.29 2.83
C LEU A 4 12.04 0.97 2.74
N VAL A 5 12.26 1.44 1.52
CA VAL A 5 13.05 2.64 1.26
C VAL A 5 12.16 3.72 0.67
N LEU A 6 12.15 4.89 1.30
CA LEU A 6 11.48 6.07 0.76
C LEU A 6 12.24 6.57 -0.49
N MET A 7 11.52 6.84 -1.58
CA MET A 7 12.12 7.42 -2.79
C MET A 7 11.27 8.60 -3.29
N ASP A 8 11.95 9.62 -3.82
CA ASP A 8 11.31 10.83 -4.35
C ASP A 8 10.60 10.60 -5.69
N LYS A 9 11.11 9.65 -6.49
CA LYS A 9 10.56 9.35 -7.81
C LYS A 9 9.49 8.27 -7.72
N PHE A 10 8.32 8.53 -8.29
CA PHE A 10 7.25 7.55 -8.44
C PHE A 10 7.51 6.61 -9.63
N ALA A 11 7.56 5.30 -9.37
CA ALA A 11 7.83 4.26 -10.35
C ALA A 11 6.87 3.08 -10.15
N PRO A 12 5.67 3.09 -10.77
CA PRO A 12 4.64 2.08 -10.53
C PRO A 12 5.05 0.65 -10.93
N SER A 13 6.09 0.50 -11.76
CA SER A 13 6.70 -0.79 -12.11
C SER A 13 7.49 -1.45 -10.97
N GLN A 14 7.79 -0.70 -9.91
CA GLN A 14 8.49 -1.18 -8.71
C GLN A 14 7.55 -1.33 -7.50
N THR A 15 6.24 -1.20 -7.72
CA THR A 15 5.20 -1.33 -6.70
C THR A 15 5.42 -0.41 -5.50
N PRO A 16 5.33 0.92 -5.67
CA PRO A 16 5.47 1.86 -4.57
C PRO A 16 4.27 1.78 -3.62
N TYR A 17 4.54 1.93 -2.33
CA TYR A 17 3.58 1.93 -1.24
C TYR A 17 3.49 3.32 -0.61
N ALA A 18 2.28 3.76 -0.28
CA ALA A 18 2.04 4.90 0.60
C ALA A 18 1.16 4.45 1.76
N PHE A 19 1.37 5.05 2.93
CA PHE A 19 0.75 4.61 4.18
C PHE A 19 -0.05 5.74 4.82
N ILE A 20 -1.10 5.43 5.58
CA ILE A 20 -1.77 6.40 6.47
C ILE A 20 -1.22 6.22 7.89
N PRO A 21 -0.29 7.05 8.39
CA PRO A 21 0.31 6.84 9.71
C PRO A 21 -0.70 6.83 10.85
N LYS A 22 -1.76 7.66 10.74
CA LYS A 22 -2.85 7.72 11.73
C LYS A 22 -3.65 6.43 11.85
N SER A 23 -3.55 5.52 10.87
CA SER A 23 -4.23 4.22 10.91
C SER A 23 -3.40 3.14 11.61
N PHE A 24 -2.13 3.43 11.93
CA PHE A 24 -1.24 2.52 12.63
C PHE A 24 -1.82 2.16 14.00
N ARG A 25 -1.89 0.87 14.28
CA ARG A 25 -2.32 0.34 15.58
C ARG A 25 -1.78 -1.07 15.79
N ASN A 26 -1.68 -1.45 17.06
CA ASN A 26 -1.46 -2.84 17.43
C ASN A 26 -2.79 -3.60 17.38
N TYR A 27 -2.79 -4.70 16.64
CA TYR A 27 -3.91 -5.61 16.49
C TYR A 27 -3.55 -6.93 17.15
N MET A 28 -4.20 -7.30 18.25
CA MET A 28 -3.76 -8.43 19.08
C MET A 28 -2.34 -8.23 19.67
N ASP A 29 -1.87 -9.19 20.46
CA ASP A 29 -0.62 -9.04 21.22
C ASP A 29 0.65 -9.25 20.39
N TYR A 30 0.53 -9.65 19.13
CA TYR A 30 1.65 -10.08 18.29
C TYR A 30 1.67 -9.45 16.89
N LEU A 31 0.69 -8.60 16.54
CA LEU A 31 0.57 -8.03 15.20
C LEU A 31 0.36 -6.51 15.29
N SER A 32 1.00 -5.77 14.39
CA SER A 32 0.70 -4.37 14.13
C SER A 32 0.15 -4.25 12.71
N VAL A 33 -0.71 -3.26 12.49
CA VAL A 33 -1.37 -3.06 11.21
C VAL A 33 -1.38 -1.59 10.82
N VAL A 34 -1.36 -1.31 9.51
CA VAL A 34 -1.50 0.04 8.97
C VAL A 34 -2.21 -0.01 7.61
N THR A 35 -3.05 0.98 7.34
CA THR A 35 -3.67 1.15 6.02
C THR A 35 -2.65 1.66 5.01
N ALA A 36 -2.68 1.08 3.82
CA ALA A 36 -1.80 1.45 2.73
C ALA A 36 -2.50 1.44 1.37
N ILE A 37 -1.93 2.20 0.44
CA ILE A 37 -2.16 2.05 -0.99
C ILE A 37 -0.86 1.66 -1.67
N TRP A 38 -0.97 0.97 -2.79
CA TRP A 38 0.19 0.72 -3.63
C TRP A 38 -0.16 0.74 -5.10
N ALA A 39 0.76 1.30 -5.88
CA ALA A 39 0.63 1.29 -7.32
C ALA A 39 1.21 -0.01 -7.90
N GLY A 40 0.78 -0.36 -9.10
CA GLY A 40 1.34 -1.46 -9.87
C GLY A 40 1.15 -1.22 -11.35
N ARG A 41 1.63 -2.15 -12.17
CA ARG A 41 1.35 -2.18 -13.61
C ARG A 41 0.73 -3.52 -13.99
N LYS A 42 -0.33 -3.49 -14.81
CA LYS A 42 -0.93 -4.67 -15.44
C LYS A 42 -1.30 -4.32 -16.87
N ASN A 43 -0.82 -5.09 -17.85
CA ASN A 43 -1.08 -4.88 -19.28
C ASN A 43 -0.84 -3.43 -19.75
N GLY A 44 0.28 -2.83 -19.33
CA GLY A 44 0.63 -1.45 -19.67
C GLY A 44 -0.07 -0.36 -18.85
N ARG A 45 -1.15 -0.68 -18.14
CA ARG A 45 -1.93 0.26 -17.33
C ARG A 45 -1.40 0.34 -15.90
N THR A 46 -1.42 1.54 -15.32
CA THR A 46 -1.19 1.73 -13.89
C THR A 46 -2.43 1.25 -13.14
N THR A 47 -2.22 0.53 -12.05
CA THR A 47 -3.28 0.09 -11.14
C THR A 47 -3.01 0.62 -9.76
N VAL A 48 -4.04 0.91 -8.99
CA VAL A 48 -3.92 1.23 -7.56
C VAL A 48 -4.63 0.15 -6.75
N SER A 49 -3.99 -0.27 -5.67
CA SER A 49 -4.55 -1.22 -4.72
C SER A 49 -4.63 -0.57 -3.35
N TYR A 50 -5.57 -1.02 -2.54
CA TYR A 50 -5.83 -0.54 -1.19
C TYR A 50 -6.04 -1.72 -0.25
N GLY A 51 -5.55 -1.56 0.96
CA GLY A 51 -5.71 -2.57 1.99
C GLY A 51 -4.99 -2.21 3.27
N THR A 52 -4.88 -3.21 4.14
CA THR A 52 -4.15 -3.11 5.39
C THR A 52 -2.91 -3.98 5.29
N LEU A 53 -1.74 -3.45 5.63
CA LEU A 53 -0.52 -4.21 5.75
C LEU A 53 -0.24 -4.57 7.19
N THR A 54 0.51 -5.64 7.41
CA THR A 54 0.76 -6.17 8.76
C THR A 54 2.23 -6.49 9.00
N ALA A 55 2.68 -6.33 10.23
CA ALA A 55 4.00 -6.74 10.70
C ALA A 55 3.87 -7.38 12.08
N SER A 56 4.90 -8.10 12.56
CA SER A 56 5.00 -8.45 13.98
C SER A 56 4.83 -7.20 14.84
N ARG A 57 4.30 -7.36 16.05
CA ARG A 57 4.02 -6.23 16.94
C ARG A 57 5.25 -5.33 17.10
N VAL A 58 5.03 -4.03 16.92
CA VAL A 58 5.99 -2.95 17.07
C VAL A 58 5.38 -1.82 17.89
N ASP A 59 6.23 -0.94 18.43
CA ASP A 59 5.81 0.13 19.32
C ASP A 59 5.54 1.45 18.57
N SER A 60 5.96 1.54 17.31
CA SER A 60 5.79 2.75 16.49
C SER A 60 5.57 2.46 15.01
N PHE A 61 5.06 3.47 14.29
CA PHE A 61 4.93 3.44 12.84
C PHE A 61 6.30 3.38 12.13
N ASP A 62 7.32 4.08 12.63
CA ASP A 62 8.65 4.06 12.02
C ASP A 62 9.25 2.65 12.10
N GLU A 63 9.14 2.00 13.27
CA GLU A 63 9.55 0.60 13.45
C GLU A 63 8.72 -0.36 12.56
N PHE A 64 7.44 -0.05 12.34
CA PHE A 64 6.60 -0.80 11.40
C PHE A 64 7.18 -0.77 9.98
N ILE A 65 7.58 0.40 9.48
CA ILE A 65 8.16 0.56 8.14
C ILE A 65 9.50 -0.19 8.00
N GLU A 66 10.27 -0.29 9.07
CA GLU A 66 11.53 -1.05 9.09
C GLU A 66 11.33 -2.57 9.07
N LYS A 67 10.29 -3.05 9.77
CA LYS A 67 10.06 -4.49 10.01
C LYS A 67 9.04 -5.13 9.07
N ILE A 68 8.24 -4.34 8.35
CA ILE A 68 7.21 -4.88 7.47
C ILE A 68 7.80 -5.82 6.40
N ASP A 69 7.24 -7.03 6.31
CA ASP A 69 7.54 -7.97 5.23
C ASP A 69 6.40 -7.96 4.20
N MET A 70 6.66 -7.28 3.08
CA MET A 70 5.73 -7.15 1.97
C MET A 70 5.37 -8.48 1.29
N ARG A 71 6.11 -9.57 1.58
CA ARG A 71 5.80 -10.91 1.05
C ARG A 71 4.59 -11.56 1.73
N TYR A 72 4.33 -11.20 2.99
CA TYR A 72 3.43 -11.98 3.86
C TYR A 72 2.46 -11.17 4.72
N GLY A 73 2.34 -9.85 4.53
CA GLY A 73 1.62 -9.03 5.51
C GLY A 73 0.59 -8.11 4.90
N GLY A 74 -0.64 -8.59 4.70
CA GLY A 74 -1.77 -7.68 4.51
C GLY A 74 -3.11 -8.31 4.14
N ALA A 75 -4.19 -7.61 4.49
CA ALA A 75 -5.53 -7.83 3.97
C ALA A 75 -5.72 -6.93 2.74
N TYR A 76 -5.69 -7.54 1.56
CA TYR A 76 -6.07 -6.91 0.31
C TYR A 76 -7.58 -6.62 0.31
N GLU A 77 -7.95 -5.35 0.18
CA GLU A 77 -9.36 -4.96 0.14
C GLU A 77 -9.85 -4.76 -1.29
N ALA A 78 -9.13 -3.96 -2.08
CA ALA A 78 -9.52 -3.68 -3.46
C ALA A 78 -8.37 -3.26 -4.37
N LYS A 79 -8.59 -3.40 -5.67
CA LYS A 79 -7.74 -2.91 -6.76
C LYS A 79 -8.60 -2.28 -7.84
N TRP A 80 -8.12 -1.16 -8.34
CA TRP A 80 -8.71 -0.40 -9.43
C TRP A 80 -7.68 -0.22 -10.55
N ASP A 81 -8.09 -0.42 -11.79
CA ASP A 81 -7.27 -0.21 -12.98
C ASP A 81 -7.78 0.93 -13.90
N GLY A 82 -8.77 1.68 -13.43
CA GLY A 82 -9.46 2.72 -14.21
C GLY A 82 -10.77 2.25 -14.85
N GLU A 83 -11.04 0.94 -14.90
CA GLU A 83 -12.23 0.38 -15.52
C GLU A 83 -12.93 -0.65 -14.63
N THR A 84 -12.15 -1.53 -13.99
CA THR A 84 -12.65 -2.66 -13.21
C THR A 84 -12.17 -2.59 -11.76
N LEU A 85 -13.11 -2.72 -10.82
CA LEU A 85 -12.82 -2.92 -9.41
C LEU A 85 -12.73 -4.43 -9.13
N ILE A 86 -11.62 -4.85 -8.54
CA ILE A 86 -11.44 -6.21 -8.03
C ILE A 86 -11.41 -6.11 -6.50
N THR A 87 -12.27 -6.83 -5.79
CA THR A 87 -12.30 -6.83 -4.32
C THR A 87 -11.80 -8.15 -3.74
N GLY A 88 -11.20 -8.10 -2.54
CA GLY A 88 -10.74 -9.30 -1.83
C GLY A 88 -11.85 -10.15 -1.23
N SER A 89 -13.04 -9.56 -1.08
CA SER A 89 -14.25 -10.21 -0.56
C SER A 89 -15.50 -9.62 -1.20
N ALA A 90 -16.66 -10.24 -0.97
CA ALA A 90 -17.93 -9.68 -1.38
C ALA A 90 -18.20 -8.36 -0.62
N VAL A 91 -18.51 -7.30 -1.35
CA VAL A 91 -18.80 -5.97 -0.79
C VAL A 91 -20.21 -5.54 -1.15
N THR A 92 -20.80 -4.68 -0.32
CA THR A 92 -22.09 -4.06 -0.64
C THR A 92 -21.97 -3.10 -1.81
N THR A 93 -23.07 -2.84 -2.53
CA THR A 93 -23.09 -1.83 -3.63
C THR A 93 -22.66 -0.44 -3.17
N TYR A 94 -22.94 -0.08 -1.91
CA TYR A 94 -22.47 1.16 -1.32
C TYR A 94 -20.94 1.17 -1.20
N ARG A 95 -20.36 0.15 -0.56
CA ARG A 95 -18.91 0.03 -0.38
C ARG A 95 -18.18 -0.05 -1.72
N HIS A 96 -18.76 -0.74 -2.70
CA HIS A 96 -18.22 -0.79 -4.06
C HIS A 96 -18.08 0.62 -4.67
N ARG A 97 -19.13 1.44 -4.61
CA ARG A 97 -19.09 2.82 -5.16
C ARG A 97 -18.09 3.70 -4.42
N GLU A 98 -18.03 3.58 -3.10
CA GLU A 98 -17.06 4.29 -2.27
C GLU A 98 -15.62 3.94 -2.66
N LEU A 99 -15.32 2.64 -2.80
CA LEU A 99 -13.99 2.16 -3.20
C LEU A 99 -13.61 2.62 -4.61
N VAL A 100 -14.53 2.57 -5.58
CA VAL A 100 -14.28 3.09 -6.93
C VAL A 100 -13.95 4.58 -6.88
N GLY A 101 -14.77 5.40 -6.22
CA GLY A 101 -14.55 6.85 -6.16
C GLY A 101 -13.22 7.21 -5.49
N MET A 102 -12.91 6.57 -4.37
CA MET A 102 -11.65 6.76 -3.65
C MET A 102 -10.43 6.36 -4.50
N LEU A 103 -10.44 5.15 -5.07
CA LEU A 103 -9.31 4.63 -5.84
C LEU A 103 -9.13 5.33 -7.17
N ASP A 104 -10.22 5.73 -7.84
CA ASP A 104 -10.14 6.53 -9.05
C ASP A 104 -9.51 7.90 -8.80
N GLY A 105 -9.85 8.53 -7.67
CA GLY A 105 -9.19 9.74 -7.19
C GLY A 105 -7.69 9.55 -7.00
N TYR A 106 -7.26 8.47 -6.34
CA TYR A 106 -5.84 8.17 -6.15
C TYR A 106 -5.12 7.90 -7.48
N LEU A 107 -5.73 7.11 -8.37
CA LEU A 107 -5.12 6.78 -9.65
C LEU A 107 -4.88 8.03 -10.51
N LYS A 108 -5.81 8.99 -10.49
CA LYS A 108 -5.69 10.28 -11.19
C LYS A 108 -4.69 11.24 -10.55
N ALA A 109 -4.50 11.15 -9.23
CA ALA A 109 -3.56 11.99 -8.50
C ALA A 109 -2.10 11.57 -8.65
N PHE A 110 -1.81 10.34 -9.09
CA PHE A 110 -0.43 9.90 -9.28
C PHE A 110 0.34 10.83 -10.25
N PRO A 111 1.59 11.20 -9.92
CA PRO A 111 2.46 10.61 -8.88
C PRO A 111 2.35 11.22 -7.48
N GLU A 112 1.38 12.11 -7.21
CA GLU A 112 1.26 12.76 -5.90
C GLU A 112 0.87 11.75 -4.82
N VAL A 113 1.46 11.90 -3.63
CA VAL A 113 1.05 11.13 -2.44
C VAL A 113 -0.29 11.70 -1.97
N PRO A 114 -1.37 10.90 -1.86
CA PRO A 114 -2.67 11.42 -1.46
C PRO A 114 -2.66 12.08 -0.08
N TYR A 115 -3.62 12.98 0.16
CA TYR A 115 -3.79 13.63 1.45
C TYR A 115 -3.88 12.60 2.59
N GLN A 116 -3.17 12.85 3.70
CA GLN A 116 -2.98 11.96 4.87
C GLN A 116 -2.08 10.75 4.67
N TYR A 117 -1.68 10.44 3.43
CA TYR A 117 -0.71 9.41 3.17
C TYR A 117 0.71 9.97 3.30
N VAL A 118 1.67 9.09 3.57
CA VAL A 118 3.09 9.40 3.57
C VAL A 118 3.85 8.49 2.63
N GLY A 119 4.74 9.13 1.86
CA GLY A 119 5.80 8.54 1.08
C GLY A 119 5.39 7.70 -0.13
N TRP A 120 6.36 7.48 -1.01
CA TRP A 120 6.41 6.34 -1.90
C TRP A 120 7.55 5.45 -1.46
N TYR A 121 7.20 4.40 -0.74
CA TYR A 121 8.11 3.42 -0.20
C TYR A 121 8.26 2.25 -1.17
N TYR A 122 9.47 1.76 -1.34
CA TYR A 122 9.80 0.70 -2.26
C TYR A 122 10.44 -0.46 -1.53
N GLN A 123 10.09 -1.66 -1.94
CA GLN A 123 10.83 -2.85 -1.52
C GLN A 123 12.11 -2.95 -2.36
N PRO A 124 13.30 -2.95 -1.74
CA PRO A 124 14.55 -3.17 -2.48
C PRO A 124 14.52 -4.53 -3.18
N LYS A 125 14.76 -4.56 -4.49
CA LYS A 125 14.96 -5.83 -5.19
C LYS A 125 16.21 -6.51 -4.61
N ARG A 126 16.09 -7.76 -4.15
CA ARG A 126 17.23 -8.58 -3.73
C ARG A 126 18.26 -8.60 -4.88
N GLY A 127 19.47 -8.11 -4.62
CA GLY A 127 20.57 -8.07 -5.60
C GLY A 127 21.24 -6.71 -5.77
N VAL A 128 20.66 -5.62 -5.27
CA VAL A 128 21.35 -4.32 -5.21
C VAL A 128 22.09 -4.23 -3.87
N VAL A 129 23.29 -4.81 -3.83
CA VAL A 129 24.31 -4.42 -2.85
C VAL A 129 24.66 -2.99 -3.20
N LYS A 130 24.27 -2.01 -2.38
CA LYS A 130 24.93 -0.71 -2.42
C LYS A 130 26.36 -0.97 -1.92
N LEU A 131 27.32 -0.88 -2.83
CA LEU A 131 28.73 -0.69 -2.50
C LEU A 131 28.90 0.63 -1.76
#